data_AF-A0A820U327-F1
#
_entry.id   AF-A0A820U327-F1
#
_cell.length_a   1.000
_cell.length_b   1.000
_cell.length_c   1.000
_cell.angle_alpha   90.00
_cell.angle_beta   90.00
_cell.angle_gamma   90.00
#
_symmetry.space_group_name_H-M   'P 1'
#
loop_
_entity.id
_entity.type
_entity.pdbx_description
1 polymer ?
#
loop_
_entity_poly.entity_id
_entity_poly.type
_entity_poly.pdbx_seq_one_letter_code
_entity_poly.pdbx_strand_id
1 'polypeptide(L)'
;MVKQLKNDHKTTATSLLVAAHCSTIRRKADRINTEELSAMLNDLFRELYFNSVNSTAYLSSLHQIVHSLNSTSIPSLKSVHSHVFFLLVRNTIQSLLQKLYTLYQLDDQEISILRNCIILLEYLVKNVDDISIILHWIADVTFTDSLVICLYQINKISNASNSKRLIKQIGHLINMFSRVQERLPWKLHQSLFVRLLQPTIDCLTSTTYVQLFTDLKPNSTSLTELQKLFLIKCPYFLETYNGPQMEKTIEQVLQIMLPSYVSILDKHIKKIKEWHRPMMRSIRHLLTTLSLAEGCFTLHLNNESIRSLINHLLCLITEPILIKKIHNTLENQETLLIDVTLIVLGVLIYEPDALDYIKKCKPARIFRALTSTSCENIVFNAYLMLAYIMDENDIKELNINLSRLTFSILNLLHNAVESYNKTDVDDNINKENTNRKITQLAEILK
;
A
#
# COMPACT_ATOMS: atom_id res chain seq x y z
N MET A 1 -43.01 -7.40 -36.60
CA MET A 1 -43.85 -7.50 -35.38
C MET A 1 -43.56 -8.74 -34.51
N VAL A 2 -43.55 -9.98 -35.01
CA VAL A 2 -43.28 -11.18 -34.18
C VAL A 2 -41.84 -11.22 -33.59
N LYS A 3 -40.85 -10.63 -34.26
CA LYS A 3 -39.48 -10.45 -33.71
C LYS A 3 -39.37 -9.33 -32.65
N GLN A 4 -40.27 -8.35 -32.66
CA GLN A 4 -40.31 -7.25 -31.67
C GLN A 4 -41.00 -7.71 -30.38
N LEU A 5 -42.11 -8.44 -30.50
CA LEU A 5 -42.80 -9.06 -29.34
C LEU A 5 -41.95 -10.12 -28.62
N LYS A 6 -41.09 -10.86 -29.34
CA LYS A 6 -40.12 -11.77 -28.73
C LYS A 6 -38.98 -11.06 -28.01
N ASN A 7 -38.63 -9.83 -28.41
CA ASN A 7 -37.66 -9.02 -27.67
C ASN A 7 -38.30 -8.42 -26.41
N ASP A 8 -39.52 -7.89 -26.50
CA ASP A 8 -40.19 -7.24 -25.36
C ASP A 8 -40.57 -8.20 -24.23
N HIS A 9 -40.92 -9.46 -24.54
CA HIS A 9 -41.10 -10.51 -23.52
C HIS A 9 -39.78 -10.99 -22.90
N LYS A 10 -38.66 -10.90 -23.63
CA LYS A 10 -37.34 -11.27 -23.11
C LYS A 10 -36.76 -10.19 -22.20
N THR A 11 -37.01 -8.91 -22.48
CA THR A 11 -36.60 -7.77 -21.63
C THR A 11 -37.43 -7.59 -20.36
N THR A 12 -38.69 -8.05 -20.34
CA THR A 12 -39.54 -7.97 -19.13
C THR A 12 -39.28 -9.12 -18.16
N ALA A 13 -39.05 -10.35 -18.67
CA ALA A 13 -38.69 -11.50 -17.83
C ALA A 13 -37.31 -11.36 -17.17
N THR A 14 -36.34 -10.74 -17.85
CA THR A 14 -34.97 -10.45 -17.36
C THR A 14 -34.98 -9.65 -16.05
N SER A 15 -35.89 -8.68 -15.93
CA SER A 15 -35.95 -7.84 -14.73
C SER A 15 -36.60 -8.53 -13.52
N LEU A 16 -37.52 -9.47 -13.75
CA LEU A 16 -38.29 -10.13 -12.69
C LEU A 16 -37.46 -11.17 -11.93
N LEU A 17 -36.66 -11.98 -12.63
CA LEU A 17 -35.77 -12.98 -12.01
C LEU A 17 -34.71 -12.29 -11.14
N VAL A 18 -34.07 -11.25 -11.68
CA VAL A 18 -33.09 -10.44 -10.96
C VAL A 18 -33.72 -9.83 -9.71
N ALA A 19 -34.89 -9.22 -9.83
CA ALA A 19 -35.60 -8.64 -8.70
C ALA A 19 -35.96 -9.68 -7.62
N ALA A 20 -36.43 -10.87 -8.02
CA ALA A 20 -36.81 -11.95 -7.12
C ALA A 20 -35.62 -12.49 -6.31
N HIS A 21 -34.50 -12.77 -6.98
CA HIS A 21 -33.28 -13.21 -6.29
C HIS A 21 -32.68 -12.11 -5.42
N CYS A 22 -32.62 -10.86 -5.90
CA CYS A 22 -32.13 -9.74 -5.08
C CYS A 22 -33.00 -9.53 -3.83
N SER A 23 -34.33 -9.65 -3.95
CA SER A 23 -35.24 -9.59 -2.81
C SER A 23 -35.00 -10.74 -1.83
N THR A 24 -34.77 -11.95 -2.34
CA THR A 24 -34.47 -13.13 -1.51
C THR A 24 -33.14 -12.98 -0.77
N ILE A 25 -32.09 -12.55 -1.48
CA ILE A 25 -30.77 -12.23 -0.90
C ILE A 25 -30.93 -11.25 0.26
N ARG A 26 -31.67 -10.15 0.05
CA ARG A 26 -31.90 -9.14 1.09
C ARG A 26 -32.68 -9.67 2.29
N ARG A 27 -33.73 -10.45 2.05
CA ARG A 27 -34.62 -10.97 3.10
C ARG A 27 -33.99 -12.07 3.93
N LYS A 28 -33.14 -12.91 3.34
CA LYS A 28 -32.56 -14.09 4.00
C LYS A 28 -31.06 -13.98 4.25
N ALA A 29 -30.45 -12.79 4.19
CA ALA A 29 -28.99 -12.61 4.23
C ALA A 29 -28.24 -13.46 5.29
N ASP A 30 -28.75 -13.51 6.53
CA ASP A 30 -28.13 -14.25 7.64
C ASP A 30 -28.41 -15.76 7.64
N ARG A 31 -29.34 -16.23 6.79
CA ARG A 31 -29.86 -17.61 6.77
C ARG A 31 -29.59 -18.35 5.46
N ILE A 32 -29.18 -17.64 4.41
CA ILE A 32 -28.85 -18.26 3.12
C ILE A 32 -27.57 -19.09 3.30
N ASN A 33 -27.67 -20.39 3.08
CA ASN A 33 -26.53 -21.28 3.07
C ASN A 33 -25.73 -21.17 1.75
N THR A 34 -24.54 -21.75 1.71
CA THR A 34 -23.61 -21.67 0.57
C THR A 34 -24.23 -22.23 -0.72
N GLU A 35 -24.97 -23.34 -0.64
CA GLU A 35 -25.57 -23.99 -1.81
C GLU A 35 -26.71 -23.15 -2.41
N GLU A 36 -27.61 -22.62 -1.57
CA GLU A 36 -28.70 -21.74 -1.98
C GLU A 36 -28.13 -20.47 -2.62
N LEU A 37 -27.09 -19.86 -2.02
CA LEU A 37 -26.44 -18.69 -2.61
C LEU A 37 -25.79 -19.01 -3.96
N SER A 38 -25.08 -20.13 -4.05
CA SER A 38 -24.42 -20.58 -5.29
C SER A 38 -25.45 -20.83 -6.41
N ALA A 39 -26.58 -21.48 -6.10
CA ALA A 39 -27.66 -21.68 -7.06
C ALA A 39 -28.24 -20.35 -7.57
N MET A 40 -28.52 -19.41 -6.66
CA MET A 40 -29.01 -18.08 -7.04
C MET A 40 -27.99 -17.32 -7.91
N LEU A 41 -26.69 -17.39 -7.59
CA LEU A 41 -25.65 -16.76 -8.40
C LEU A 41 -25.53 -17.41 -9.79
N ASN A 42 -25.77 -18.72 -9.93
CA ASN A 42 -25.79 -19.39 -11.23
C ASN A 42 -26.94 -18.89 -12.11
N ASP A 43 -28.15 -18.75 -11.54
CA ASP A 43 -29.32 -18.23 -12.25
C ASP A 43 -29.09 -16.77 -12.68
N LEU A 44 -28.59 -15.93 -11.76
CA LEU A 44 -28.23 -14.54 -12.04
C LEU A 44 -27.10 -14.42 -13.08
N PHE A 45 -26.10 -15.30 -13.03
CA PHE A 45 -25.03 -15.35 -14.02
C PHE A 45 -25.58 -15.66 -15.40
N ARG A 46 -26.41 -16.69 -15.54
CA ARG A 46 -27.03 -17.06 -16.82
C ARG A 46 -27.85 -15.91 -17.39
N GLU A 47 -28.61 -15.22 -16.54
CA GLU A 47 -29.42 -14.08 -16.94
C GLU A 47 -28.58 -12.92 -17.51
N LEU A 48 -27.46 -12.62 -16.86
CA LEU A 48 -26.55 -11.57 -17.32
C LEU A 48 -25.74 -11.98 -18.54
N TYR A 49 -25.35 -13.25 -18.65
CA TYR A 49 -24.42 -13.76 -19.67
C TYR A 49 -24.93 -13.57 -21.10
N PHE A 50 -26.25 -13.60 -21.31
CA PHE A 50 -26.85 -13.41 -22.64
C PHE A 50 -26.92 -11.95 -23.10
N ASN A 51 -26.63 -10.99 -22.21
CA ASN A 51 -26.65 -9.57 -22.54
C ASN A 51 -25.24 -9.07 -22.86
N SER A 52 -25.12 -8.14 -23.81
CA SER A 52 -23.81 -7.53 -24.10
C SER A 52 -23.31 -6.73 -22.90
N VAL A 53 -22.04 -6.95 -22.56
CA VAL A 53 -21.32 -6.15 -21.57
C VAL A 53 -21.39 -4.69 -22.01
N ASN A 54 -21.84 -3.81 -21.10
CA ASN A 54 -22.16 -2.39 -21.31
C ASN A 54 -23.53 -2.05 -21.90
N SER A 55 -24.42 -3.01 -22.19
CA SER A 55 -25.81 -2.64 -22.45
C SER A 55 -26.46 -2.05 -21.21
N THR A 56 -27.35 -1.07 -21.36
CA THR A 56 -28.06 -0.43 -20.23
C THR A 56 -28.81 -1.45 -19.38
N ALA A 57 -29.41 -2.46 -20.01
CA ALA A 57 -30.10 -3.55 -19.33
C ALA A 57 -29.16 -4.43 -18.50
N TYR A 58 -28.00 -4.81 -19.06
CA TYR A 58 -26.95 -5.54 -18.33
C TYR A 58 -26.46 -4.75 -17.13
N LEU A 59 -26.07 -3.48 -17.36
CA LEU A 59 -25.51 -2.60 -16.35
C LEU A 59 -26.49 -2.34 -15.20
N SER A 60 -27.76 -2.09 -15.51
CA SER A 60 -28.83 -1.92 -14.52
C SER A 60 -29.04 -3.19 -13.69
N SER A 61 -29.11 -4.36 -14.33
CA SER A 61 -29.32 -5.64 -13.65
C SER A 61 -28.14 -6.01 -12.75
N LEU A 62 -26.91 -5.89 -13.26
CA LEU A 62 -25.70 -6.11 -12.47
C LEU A 62 -25.63 -5.14 -11.30
N HIS A 63 -25.99 -3.87 -11.50
CA HIS A 63 -26.02 -2.89 -10.42
C HIS A 63 -26.92 -3.34 -9.27
N GLN A 64 -28.14 -3.81 -9.58
CA GLN A 64 -29.09 -4.29 -8.57
C GLN A 64 -28.57 -5.51 -7.80
N ILE A 65 -27.94 -6.44 -8.51
CA ILE A 65 -27.38 -7.67 -7.92
C ILE A 65 -26.22 -7.31 -6.99
N VAL A 66 -25.21 -6.61 -7.50
CA VAL A 66 -24.01 -6.24 -6.74
C VAL A 66 -24.37 -5.32 -5.57
N HIS A 67 -25.30 -4.38 -5.77
CA HIS A 67 -25.80 -3.56 -4.68
C HIS A 67 -26.43 -4.43 -3.59
N SER A 68 -27.27 -5.40 -3.96
CA SER A 68 -27.91 -6.29 -2.98
C SER A 68 -26.87 -7.11 -2.21
N LEU A 69 -25.87 -7.67 -2.90
CA LEU A 69 -24.77 -8.41 -2.27
C LEU A 69 -23.94 -7.55 -1.31
N ASN A 70 -23.66 -6.30 -1.67
CA ASN A 70 -22.90 -5.37 -0.81
C ASN A 70 -23.72 -4.81 0.35
N SER A 71 -25.03 -4.58 0.17
CA SER A 71 -25.87 -3.92 1.17
C SER A 71 -26.29 -4.84 2.30
N THR A 72 -26.16 -6.16 2.11
CA THR A 72 -26.43 -7.15 3.14
C THR A 72 -25.17 -7.88 3.55
N SER A 73 -24.92 -7.97 4.86
CA SER A 73 -23.85 -8.81 5.39
C SER A 73 -24.24 -10.27 5.21
N ILE A 74 -23.77 -10.91 4.14
CA ILE A 74 -24.06 -12.33 3.82
C ILE A 74 -22.85 -13.17 4.24
N PRO A 75 -22.88 -13.90 5.37
CA PRO A 75 -21.72 -14.65 5.85
C PRO A 75 -21.27 -15.75 4.90
N SER A 76 -22.20 -16.35 4.14
CA SER A 76 -21.93 -17.41 3.16
C SER A 76 -21.27 -16.91 1.88
N LEU A 77 -21.20 -15.59 1.65
CA LEU A 77 -20.58 -15.01 0.45
C LEU A 77 -19.10 -15.35 0.35
N LYS A 78 -18.39 -15.40 1.49
CA LYS A 78 -16.99 -15.84 1.53
C LYS A 78 -16.82 -17.29 1.10
N SER A 79 -17.83 -18.14 1.30
CA SER A 79 -17.77 -19.58 1.01
C SER A 79 -18.11 -19.93 -0.44
N VAL A 80 -18.68 -19.00 -1.21
CA VAL A 80 -18.95 -19.17 -2.66
C VAL A 80 -17.89 -18.49 -3.52
N HIS A 81 -16.71 -18.21 -2.97
CA HIS A 81 -15.60 -17.49 -3.60
C HIS A 81 -15.02 -18.14 -4.87
N SER A 82 -15.49 -19.27 -5.37
CA SER A 82 -15.03 -19.81 -6.66
C SER A 82 -16.05 -19.56 -7.78
N HIS A 83 -17.14 -18.86 -7.48
CA HIS A 83 -18.25 -18.73 -8.40
C HIS A 83 -17.92 -17.84 -9.62
N VAL A 84 -18.27 -18.32 -10.83
CA VAL A 84 -18.00 -17.66 -12.12
C VAL A 84 -18.62 -16.26 -12.25
N PHE A 85 -19.67 -15.98 -11.47
CA PHE A 85 -20.28 -14.65 -11.36
C PHE A 85 -19.26 -13.54 -11.07
N PHE A 86 -18.24 -13.81 -10.24
CA PHE A 86 -17.23 -12.80 -9.91
C PHE A 86 -16.32 -12.46 -11.09
N LEU A 87 -16.19 -13.36 -12.08
CA LEU A 87 -15.55 -13.03 -13.35
C LEU A 87 -16.37 -12.03 -14.17
N LEU A 88 -17.72 -12.08 -14.14
CA LEU A 88 -18.56 -11.05 -14.78
C LEU A 88 -18.36 -9.68 -14.11
N VAL A 89 -18.28 -9.67 -12.77
CA VAL A 89 -18.02 -8.44 -12.00
C VAL A 89 -16.66 -7.85 -12.42
N ARG A 90 -15.60 -8.67 -12.44
CA ARG A 90 -14.27 -8.26 -12.89
C ARG A 90 -14.27 -7.76 -14.34
N ASN A 91 -14.93 -8.48 -15.25
CA ASN A 91 -15.01 -8.09 -16.66
C ASN A 91 -15.77 -6.77 -16.85
N THR A 92 -16.75 -6.48 -16.00
CA THR A 92 -17.44 -5.18 -16.01
C THR A 92 -16.52 -4.06 -15.55
N ILE A 93 -15.77 -4.27 -14.46
CA ILE A 93 -14.76 -3.30 -14.01
C ILE A 93 -13.76 -3.04 -15.12
N GLN A 94 -13.21 -4.11 -15.71
CA GLN A 94 -12.31 -4.03 -16.85
C GLN A 94 -12.95 -3.17 -17.95
N SER A 95 -14.13 -3.53 -18.45
CA SER A 95 -14.83 -2.80 -19.51
C SER A 95 -15.04 -1.30 -19.21
N LEU A 96 -15.38 -0.95 -17.97
CA LEU A 96 -15.53 0.45 -17.56
C LEU A 96 -14.18 1.18 -17.46
N LEU A 97 -13.13 0.51 -17.00
CA LEU A 97 -11.75 1.02 -17.10
C LEU A 97 -11.35 1.18 -18.57
N GLN A 98 -11.84 0.29 -19.44
CA GLN A 98 -11.53 0.36 -20.87
C GLN A 98 -12.12 1.60 -21.53
N LYS A 99 -13.39 1.89 -21.24
CA LYS A 99 -14.03 3.16 -21.63
C LYS A 99 -13.24 4.37 -21.10
N LEU A 100 -12.80 4.31 -19.85
CA LEU A 100 -12.01 5.37 -19.22
C LEU A 100 -10.65 5.56 -19.89
N TYR A 101 -9.95 4.48 -20.28
CA TYR A 101 -8.68 4.58 -21.01
C TYR A 101 -8.85 5.20 -22.40
N THR A 102 -9.99 4.97 -23.05
CA THR A 102 -10.32 5.61 -24.34
C THR A 102 -10.76 7.07 -24.17
N LEU A 103 -10.67 7.63 -22.96
CA LEU A 103 -11.11 8.97 -22.60
C LEU A 103 -12.61 9.22 -22.82
N TYR A 104 -13.43 8.17 -22.89
CA TYR A 104 -14.88 8.33 -22.80
C TYR A 104 -15.26 8.70 -21.38
N GLN A 105 -16.13 9.69 -21.25
CA GLN A 105 -16.68 10.08 -19.96
C GLN A 105 -17.67 9.01 -19.50
N LEU A 106 -17.37 8.42 -18.33
CA LEU A 106 -18.33 7.56 -17.64
C LEU A 106 -19.43 8.43 -17.03
N ASP A 107 -20.68 8.01 -17.21
CA ASP A 107 -21.81 8.67 -16.56
C ASP A 107 -21.90 8.31 -15.06
N ASP A 108 -22.78 8.99 -14.32
CA ASP A 108 -22.93 8.77 -12.88
C ASP A 108 -23.40 7.34 -12.53
N GLN A 109 -24.18 6.70 -13.41
CA GLN A 109 -24.64 5.33 -13.21
C GLN A 109 -23.48 4.36 -13.39
N GLU A 110 -22.67 4.51 -14.44
CA GLU A 110 -21.47 3.73 -14.72
C GLU A 110 -20.45 3.86 -13.58
N ILE A 111 -20.24 5.08 -13.06
CA ILE A 111 -19.37 5.31 -11.90
C ILE A 111 -19.91 4.60 -10.65
N SER A 112 -21.22 4.63 -10.44
CA SER A 112 -21.87 3.93 -9.32
C SER A 112 -21.73 2.41 -9.44
N ILE A 113 -21.85 1.86 -10.65
CA ILE A 113 -21.64 0.45 -10.95
C ILE A 113 -20.19 0.06 -10.70
N LEU A 114 -19.23 0.83 -11.23
CA LEU A 114 -17.81 0.62 -11.03
C LEU A 114 -17.48 0.55 -9.54
N ARG A 115 -17.97 1.53 -8.76
CA ARG A 115 -17.80 1.57 -7.31
C ARG A 115 -18.33 0.30 -6.63
N ASN A 116 -19.56 -0.10 -6.93
CA ASN A 116 -20.17 -1.26 -6.26
C ASN A 116 -19.45 -2.57 -6.63
N CYS A 117 -19.02 -2.71 -7.89
CA CYS A 117 -18.24 -3.87 -8.32
C CYS A 117 -16.90 -3.96 -7.59
N ILE A 118 -16.19 -2.83 -7.45
CA ILE A 118 -14.92 -2.76 -6.72
C ILE A 118 -15.11 -3.10 -5.24
N ILE A 119 -16.15 -2.56 -4.59
CA ILE A 119 -16.45 -2.86 -3.18
C ILE A 119 -16.66 -4.36 -2.97
N LEU A 120 -17.39 -5.02 -3.88
CA LEU A 120 -17.65 -6.45 -3.79
C LEU A 120 -16.36 -7.26 -3.91
N LEU A 121 -15.51 -6.95 -4.90
CA LEU A 121 -14.21 -7.63 -5.04
C LEU A 121 -13.28 -7.34 -3.86
N GLU A 122 -13.23 -6.11 -3.36
CA GLU A 122 -12.42 -5.76 -2.18
C GLU A 122 -12.87 -6.54 -0.94
N TYR A 123 -14.19 -6.73 -0.77
CA TYR A 123 -14.73 -7.57 0.30
C TYR A 123 -14.25 -9.02 0.17
N LEU A 124 -14.31 -9.61 -1.02
CA LEU A 124 -13.87 -10.98 -1.24
C LEU A 124 -12.36 -11.14 -1.00
N VAL A 125 -11.54 -10.24 -1.54
CA VAL A 125 -10.08 -10.20 -1.32
C VAL A 125 -9.74 -10.12 0.17
N LYS A 126 -10.57 -9.46 0.98
CA LYS A 126 -10.35 -9.36 2.43
C LYS A 126 -10.76 -10.61 3.20
N ASN A 127 -11.78 -11.35 2.75
CA ASN A 127 -12.43 -12.40 3.55
C ASN A 127 -12.21 -13.83 3.03
N VAL A 128 -11.58 -14.01 1.87
CA VAL A 128 -11.21 -15.32 1.32
C VAL A 128 -9.77 -15.60 1.70
N ASP A 129 -9.51 -16.72 2.38
CA ASP A 129 -8.17 -17.09 2.88
C ASP A 129 -7.27 -17.68 1.79
N ASP A 130 -7.84 -18.34 0.78
CA ASP A 130 -7.09 -18.92 -0.34
C ASP A 130 -6.72 -17.85 -1.38
N ILE A 131 -5.43 -17.52 -1.45
CA ILE A 131 -4.89 -16.53 -2.39
C ILE A 131 -4.92 -17.01 -3.84
N SER A 132 -4.85 -18.31 -4.11
CA SER A 132 -4.88 -18.87 -5.47
C SER A 132 -6.23 -18.63 -6.15
N ILE A 133 -7.31 -18.68 -5.36
CA ILE A 133 -8.67 -18.37 -5.83
C ILE A 133 -8.81 -16.88 -6.13
N ILE A 134 -8.28 -16.01 -5.26
CA ILE A 134 -8.27 -14.57 -5.51
C ILE A 134 -7.50 -14.27 -6.80
N LEU A 135 -6.31 -14.85 -6.96
CA LEU A 135 -5.51 -14.72 -8.18
C LEU A 135 -6.32 -15.12 -9.41
N HIS A 136 -7.09 -16.21 -9.41
CA HIS A 136 -7.90 -16.60 -10.57
C HIS A 136 -8.83 -15.47 -11.08
N TRP A 137 -9.29 -14.58 -10.20
CA TRP A 137 -10.14 -13.45 -10.59
C TRP A 137 -9.37 -12.24 -11.11
N ILE A 138 -8.31 -11.86 -10.40
CA ILE A 138 -7.59 -10.60 -10.63
C ILE A 138 -6.35 -10.77 -11.51
N ALA A 139 -5.84 -12.01 -11.63
CA ALA A 139 -4.65 -12.33 -12.40
C ALA A 139 -4.96 -12.46 -13.90
N ASP A 140 -5.67 -11.46 -14.41
CA ASP A 140 -6.00 -11.34 -15.82
C ASP A 140 -5.22 -10.19 -16.43
N VAL A 141 -4.39 -10.52 -17.43
CA VAL A 141 -3.51 -9.55 -18.11
C VAL A 141 -4.31 -8.37 -18.63
N THR A 142 -5.47 -8.60 -19.22
CA THR A 142 -6.27 -7.53 -19.84
C THR A 142 -6.92 -6.61 -18.81
N PHE A 143 -7.30 -7.15 -17.65
CA PHE A 143 -7.76 -6.37 -16.52
C PHE A 143 -6.64 -5.51 -15.93
N THR A 144 -5.48 -6.11 -15.68
CA THR A 144 -4.29 -5.39 -15.19
C THR A 144 -3.87 -4.30 -16.17
N ASP A 145 -3.77 -4.60 -17.47
CA ASP A 145 -3.39 -3.64 -18.50
C ASP A 145 -4.39 -2.47 -18.59
N SER A 146 -5.68 -2.72 -18.38
CA SER A 146 -6.69 -1.65 -18.33
C SER A 146 -6.42 -0.66 -17.18
N LEU A 147 -6.06 -1.17 -16.00
CA LEU A 147 -5.67 -0.34 -14.86
C LEU A 147 -4.35 0.40 -15.11
N VAL A 148 -3.36 -0.28 -15.69
CA VAL A 148 -2.06 0.30 -16.09
C VAL A 148 -2.27 1.52 -16.99
N ILE A 149 -3.10 1.38 -18.03
CA ILE A 149 -3.36 2.49 -18.97
C ILE A 149 -4.09 3.64 -18.25
N CYS A 150 -5.04 3.36 -17.35
CA CYS A 150 -5.68 4.39 -16.54
C CYS A 150 -4.67 5.16 -15.67
N LEU A 151 -3.65 4.49 -15.12
CA LEU A 151 -2.58 5.17 -14.36
C LEU A 151 -1.72 6.04 -15.27
N TYR A 152 -1.33 5.56 -16.45
CA TYR A 152 -0.63 6.39 -17.44
C TYR A 152 -1.40 7.65 -17.84
N GLN A 153 -2.73 7.56 -17.85
CA GLN A 153 -3.61 8.67 -18.21
C GLN A 153 -4.14 9.46 -17.01
N ILE A 154 -3.62 9.23 -15.80
CA ILE A 154 -4.23 9.78 -14.58
C ILE A 154 -4.33 11.31 -14.59
N ASN A 155 -3.36 12.00 -15.20
CA ASN A 155 -3.36 13.45 -15.36
C ASN A 155 -4.45 13.95 -16.32
N LYS A 156 -4.86 13.14 -17.30
CA LYS A 156 -6.02 13.46 -18.15
C LYS A 156 -7.32 13.18 -17.40
N ILE A 157 -7.39 12.05 -16.71
CA ILE A 157 -8.55 11.65 -15.89
C ILE A 157 -8.80 12.67 -14.77
N SER A 158 -7.74 13.27 -14.20
CA SER A 158 -7.88 14.30 -13.15
C SER A 158 -8.59 15.57 -13.63
N ASN A 159 -8.59 15.82 -14.94
CA ASN A 159 -9.21 17.00 -15.56
C ASN A 159 -10.65 16.75 -16.02
N ALA A 160 -11.16 15.52 -15.92
CA ALA A 160 -12.52 15.16 -16.35
C ALA A 160 -13.59 15.62 -15.34
N SER A 161 -14.83 15.79 -15.84
CA SER A 161 -16.02 15.80 -14.98
C SER A 161 -16.07 14.50 -14.17
N ASN A 162 -16.33 14.57 -12.86
CA ASN A 162 -16.28 13.43 -11.93
C ASN A 162 -14.89 12.86 -11.58
N SER A 163 -13.79 13.53 -11.93
CA SER A 163 -12.43 13.05 -11.67
C SER A 163 -12.19 12.54 -10.24
N LYS A 164 -12.70 13.25 -9.22
CA LYS A 164 -12.60 12.83 -7.81
C LYS A 164 -13.16 11.43 -7.57
N ARG A 165 -14.33 11.09 -8.13
CA ARG A 165 -14.97 9.78 -7.95
C ARG A 165 -14.21 8.67 -8.67
N LEU A 166 -13.72 8.97 -9.87
CA LEU A 166 -12.94 8.05 -10.71
C LEU A 166 -11.58 7.73 -10.09
N ILE A 167 -10.83 8.77 -9.69
CA ILE A 167 -9.53 8.61 -9.01
C ILE A 167 -9.68 7.80 -7.73
N LYS A 168 -10.76 8.02 -6.98
CA LYS A 168 -11.07 7.21 -5.79
C LYS A 168 -11.20 5.73 -6.14
N GLN A 169 -11.89 5.38 -7.23
CA GLN A 169 -12.05 3.99 -7.66
C GLN A 169 -10.72 3.37 -8.11
N ILE A 170 -9.90 4.11 -8.87
CA ILE A 170 -8.54 3.69 -9.24
C ILE A 170 -7.70 3.42 -7.99
N GLY A 171 -7.77 4.31 -6.99
CA GLY A 171 -7.08 4.14 -5.71
C GLY A 171 -7.58 2.95 -4.88
N HIS A 172 -8.87 2.58 -4.99
CA HIS A 172 -9.39 1.35 -4.38
C HIS A 172 -8.84 0.10 -5.06
N LEU A 173 -8.79 0.09 -6.40
CA LEU A 173 -8.19 -1.00 -7.16
C LEU A 173 -6.71 -1.20 -6.80
N ILE A 174 -5.92 -0.13 -6.72
CA ILE A 174 -4.51 -0.24 -6.31
C ILE A 174 -4.38 -0.88 -4.92
N ASN A 175 -5.19 -0.47 -3.92
CA ASN A 175 -5.13 -1.11 -2.61
C ASN A 175 -5.51 -2.60 -2.66
N MET A 176 -6.48 -2.95 -3.50
CA MET A 176 -6.87 -4.35 -3.67
C MET A 176 -5.68 -5.16 -4.17
N PHE A 177 -4.95 -4.65 -5.17
CA PHE A 177 -3.72 -5.28 -5.64
C PHE A 177 -2.63 -5.31 -4.55
N SER A 178 -2.43 -4.23 -3.79
CA SER A 178 -1.48 -4.21 -2.64
C SER A 178 -1.79 -5.30 -1.61
N ARG A 179 -3.07 -5.47 -1.23
CA ARG A 179 -3.47 -6.51 -0.27
C ARG A 179 -3.25 -7.92 -0.77
N VAL A 180 -3.41 -8.13 -2.07
CA VAL A 180 -3.10 -9.44 -2.67
C VAL A 180 -1.59 -9.66 -2.62
N GLN A 181 -0.81 -8.64 -2.96
CA GLN A 181 0.65 -8.67 -2.93
C GLN A 181 1.20 -9.03 -1.54
N GLU A 182 0.65 -8.45 -0.47
CA GLU A 182 0.99 -8.78 0.93
C GLU A 182 0.78 -10.25 1.30
N ARG A 183 -0.13 -10.93 0.59
CA ARG A 183 -0.50 -12.33 0.84
C ARG A 183 0.19 -13.31 -0.09
N LEU A 184 0.92 -12.82 -1.10
CA LEU A 184 1.58 -13.66 -2.09
C LEU A 184 2.96 -14.09 -1.62
N PRO A 185 3.25 -15.41 -1.62
CA PRO A 185 4.62 -15.90 -1.50
C PRO A 185 5.51 -15.28 -2.58
N TRP A 186 6.76 -14.95 -2.26
CA TRP A 186 7.67 -14.23 -3.15
C TRP A 186 7.78 -14.87 -4.56
N LYS A 187 7.79 -16.21 -4.63
CA LYS A 187 7.85 -16.99 -5.89
C LYS A 187 6.63 -16.82 -6.79
N LEU A 188 5.50 -16.40 -6.22
CA LEU A 188 4.21 -16.21 -6.90
C LEU A 188 3.94 -14.75 -7.24
N HIS A 189 4.93 -13.85 -7.10
CA HIS A 189 4.83 -12.51 -7.65
C HIS A 189 4.87 -12.60 -9.18
N GLN A 190 3.68 -12.79 -9.74
CA GLN A 190 3.45 -12.98 -11.17
C GLN A 190 3.87 -11.73 -11.97
N SER A 191 4.08 -11.92 -13.27
CA SER A 191 4.33 -10.85 -14.25
C SER A 191 3.28 -9.72 -14.23
N LEU A 192 2.11 -9.96 -13.65
CA LEU A 192 1.03 -8.98 -13.52
C LEU A 192 1.31 -7.86 -12.52
N PHE A 193 1.93 -8.16 -11.38
CA PHE A 193 2.31 -7.11 -10.41
C PHE A 193 3.45 -6.24 -10.97
N VAL A 194 4.37 -6.88 -11.69
CA VAL A 194 5.43 -6.19 -12.44
C VAL A 194 4.84 -5.18 -13.45
N ARG A 195 3.73 -5.52 -14.13
CA ARG A 195 3.06 -4.59 -15.06
C ARG A 195 2.51 -3.34 -14.39
N LEU A 196 2.02 -3.45 -13.14
CA LEU A 196 1.55 -2.30 -12.36
C LEU A 196 2.71 -1.51 -11.72
N LEU A 197 3.90 -2.11 -11.61
CA LEU A 197 5.04 -1.49 -10.97
C LEU A 197 5.53 -0.26 -11.73
N GLN A 198 5.75 -0.37 -13.04
CA GLN A 198 6.21 0.76 -13.86
C GLN A 198 5.29 2.00 -13.83
N PRO A 199 3.98 1.91 -14.12
CA PRO A 199 3.12 3.09 -14.03
C PRO A 199 3.00 3.64 -12.60
N THR A 200 3.20 2.80 -11.57
CA THR A 200 3.29 3.26 -10.18
C THR A 200 4.56 4.07 -9.95
N ILE A 201 5.71 3.58 -10.42
CA ILE A 201 6.98 4.31 -10.41
C ILE A 201 6.82 5.64 -11.15
N ASP A 202 6.22 5.62 -12.36
CA ASP A 202 6.01 6.82 -13.17
C ASP A 202 5.14 7.85 -12.46
N CYS A 203 4.16 7.40 -11.66
CA CYS A 203 3.41 8.31 -10.78
C CYS A 203 4.34 8.94 -9.73
N LEU A 204 5.16 8.15 -9.04
CA LEU A 204 6.07 8.61 -7.98
C LEU A 204 7.19 9.51 -8.49
N THR A 205 7.65 9.29 -9.73
CA THR A 205 8.74 10.05 -10.38
C THR A 205 8.24 11.24 -11.21
N SER A 206 6.92 11.42 -11.30
CA SER A 206 6.32 12.53 -12.05
C SER A 206 6.52 13.89 -11.40
N THR A 207 6.52 14.94 -12.22
CA THR A 207 6.44 16.33 -11.75
C THR A 207 5.15 16.60 -10.97
N THR A 208 4.06 15.90 -11.31
CA THR A 208 2.78 15.95 -10.59
C THR A 208 2.93 15.50 -9.14
N TYR A 209 3.67 14.42 -8.87
CA TYR A 209 3.95 13.98 -7.50
C TYR A 209 4.64 15.07 -6.69
N VAL A 210 5.73 15.62 -7.24
CA VAL A 210 6.52 16.68 -6.59
C VAL A 210 5.64 17.91 -6.31
N GLN A 211 4.82 18.32 -7.28
CA GLN A 211 3.90 19.44 -7.12
C GLN A 211 2.86 19.18 -6.03
N LEU A 212 2.19 18.02 -6.06
CA LEU A 212 1.17 17.65 -5.07
C LEU A 212 1.73 17.62 -3.64
N PHE A 213 2.98 17.16 -3.49
CA PHE A 213 3.68 17.16 -2.21
C PHE A 213 4.07 18.58 -1.78
N THR A 214 4.61 19.36 -2.71
CA THR A 214 5.04 20.75 -2.50
C THR A 214 3.86 21.62 -2.08
N ASP A 215 2.68 21.42 -2.66
CA ASP A 215 1.45 22.18 -2.37
C ASP A 215 0.69 21.68 -1.14
N LEU A 216 1.13 20.56 -0.54
CA LEU A 216 0.48 20.01 0.65
C LEU A 216 0.65 20.95 1.84
N LYS A 217 -0.47 21.42 2.39
CA LYS A 217 -0.44 22.29 3.58
C LYS A 217 -0.06 21.47 4.84
N PRO A 218 0.89 21.91 5.66
CA PRO A 218 1.29 21.23 6.90
C PRO A 218 0.12 20.85 7.81
N ASN A 219 -0.82 21.78 8.00
CA ASN A 219 -1.98 21.66 8.87
C ASN A 219 -3.21 21.04 8.18
N SER A 220 -3.06 20.45 6.99
CA SER A 220 -4.20 19.85 6.28
C SER A 220 -4.80 18.69 7.08
N THR A 221 -6.12 18.67 7.24
CA THR A 221 -6.86 17.58 7.92
C THR A 221 -7.26 16.46 6.97
N SER A 222 -7.18 16.68 5.65
CA SER A 222 -7.54 15.68 4.64
C SER A 222 -6.71 15.82 3.36
N LEU A 223 -6.67 14.74 2.57
CA LEU A 223 -6.07 14.73 1.23
C LEU A 223 -7.18 14.70 0.18
N THR A 224 -6.95 15.37 -0.96
CA THR A 224 -7.76 15.14 -2.16
C THR A 224 -7.58 13.70 -2.67
N GLU A 225 -8.49 13.21 -3.50
CA GLU A 225 -8.36 11.82 -4.02
C GLU A 225 -7.11 11.65 -4.89
N LEU A 226 -6.70 12.69 -5.62
CA LEU A 226 -5.44 12.70 -6.38
C LEU A 226 -4.23 12.64 -5.44
N GLN A 227 -4.22 13.44 -4.37
CA GLN A 227 -3.17 13.38 -3.36
C GLN A 227 -3.13 12.01 -2.66
N LYS A 228 -4.29 11.41 -2.35
CA LYS A 228 -4.32 10.05 -1.78
C LYS A 228 -3.69 9.05 -2.74
N LEU A 229 -4.05 9.11 -4.02
CA LEU A 229 -3.51 8.21 -5.03
C LEU A 229 -1.97 8.31 -5.08
N PHE A 230 -1.44 9.51 -5.31
CA PHE A 230 -0.01 9.73 -5.50
C PHE A 230 0.83 9.61 -4.22
N LEU A 231 0.34 10.13 -3.08
CA LEU A 231 1.13 10.24 -1.85
C LEU A 231 0.94 9.07 -0.90
N ILE A 232 -0.10 8.25 -1.10
CA ILE A 232 -0.46 7.15 -0.18
C ILE A 232 -0.61 5.82 -0.92
N LYS A 233 -1.34 5.77 -2.02
CA LYS A 233 -1.71 4.50 -2.69
C LYS A 233 -0.57 3.95 -3.53
N CYS A 234 0.04 4.78 -4.38
CA CYS A 234 1.18 4.39 -5.19
C CYS A 234 2.39 3.99 -4.33
N PRO A 235 2.80 4.77 -3.29
CA PRO A 235 3.88 4.35 -2.42
C PRO A 235 3.58 3.03 -1.70
N TYR A 236 2.36 2.87 -1.16
CA TYR A 236 1.99 1.64 -0.46
C TYR A 236 1.99 0.41 -1.37
N PHE A 237 1.63 0.55 -2.65
CA PHE A 237 1.76 -0.53 -3.63
C PHE A 237 3.22 -0.93 -3.86
N LEU A 238 4.12 0.05 -3.94
CA LEU A 238 5.56 -0.22 -4.04
C LEU A 238 6.11 -0.86 -2.76
N GLU A 239 5.74 -0.34 -1.58
CA GLU A 239 6.18 -0.83 -0.27
C GLU A 239 5.80 -2.29 -0.01
N THR A 240 4.68 -2.74 -0.57
CA THR A 240 4.18 -4.10 -0.38
C THR A 240 4.77 -5.09 -1.39
N TYR A 241 5.57 -4.63 -2.37
CA TYR A 241 6.11 -5.49 -3.43
C TYR A 241 7.40 -6.15 -2.96
N ASN A 242 7.44 -7.48 -3.00
CA ASN A 242 8.61 -8.28 -2.59
C ASN A 242 9.08 -9.22 -3.72
N GLY A 243 8.69 -8.94 -4.96
CA GLY A 243 9.06 -9.73 -6.12
C GLY A 243 10.51 -9.53 -6.59
N PRO A 244 10.98 -10.34 -7.56
CA PRO A 244 12.39 -10.44 -7.96
C PRO A 244 12.99 -9.19 -8.62
N GLN A 245 12.17 -8.16 -8.89
CA GLN A 245 12.63 -6.89 -9.50
C GLN A 245 12.73 -5.74 -8.50
N MET A 246 12.50 -6.01 -7.21
CA MET A 246 12.37 -4.96 -6.20
C MET A 246 13.61 -4.06 -6.12
N GLU A 247 14.82 -4.64 -6.04
CA GLU A 247 16.07 -3.88 -5.95
C GLU A 247 16.23 -2.90 -7.13
N LYS A 248 16.10 -3.40 -8.37
CA LYS A 248 16.18 -2.57 -9.58
C LYS A 248 15.12 -1.47 -9.61
N THR A 249 13.89 -1.79 -9.20
CA THR A 249 12.80 -0.82 -9.14
C THR A 249 13.07 0.28 -8.13
N ILE A 250 13.55 -0.09 -6.94
CA ILE A 250 13.86 0.88 -5.89
C ILE A 250 15.06 1.75 -6.31
N GLU A 251 16.08 1.17 -6.93
CA GLU A 251 17.21 1.91 -7.49
C GLU A 251 16.72 2.99 -8.48
N GLN A 252 15.82 2.63 -9.40
CA GLN A 252 15.24 3.59 -10.36
C GLN A 252 14.47 4.73 -9.68
N VAL A 253 13.68 4.41 -8.65
CA VAL A 253 12.94 5.43 -7.89
C VAL A 253 13.90 6.38 -7.20
N LEU A 254 14.97 5.86 -6.56
CA LEU A 254 15.95 6.68 -5.85
C LEU A 254 16.74 7.60 -6.76
N GLN A 255 17.19 7.07 -7.91
CA GLN A 255 17.97 7.83 -8.88
C GLN A 255 17.27 9.11 -9.31
N ILE A 256 15.96 9.04 -9.49
CA ILE A 256 15.15 10.16 -9.93
C ILE A 256 14.68 11.01 -8.74
N MET A 257 14.33 10.36 -7.63
CA MET A 257 13.59 11.03 -6.55
C MET A 257 14.41 11.54 -5.40
N LEU A 258 15.63 11.05 -5.14
CA LEU A 258 16.39 11.46 -3.96
C LEU A 258 16.59 13.00 -3.88
N PRO A 259 17.02 13.71 -4.94
CA PRO A 259 17.11 15.18 -4.90
C PRO A 259 15.74 15.85 -4.68
N SER A 260 14.69 15.28 -5.25
CA SER A 260 13.32 15.80 -5.13
C SER A 260 12.75 15.58 -3.73
N TYR A 261 13.07 14.45 -3.08
CA TYR A 261 12.71 14.13 -1.70
C TYR A 261 13.38 15.07 -0.72
N VAL A 262 14.67 15.38 -0.93
CA VAL A 262 15.39 16.37 -0.13
C VAL A 262 14.72 17.74 -0.25
N SER A 263 14.41 18.20 -1.46
CA SER A 263 13.70 19.47 -1.70
C SER A 263 12.30 19.53 -1.05
N ILE A 264 11.56 18.42 -1.11
CA ILE A 264 10.26 18.27 -0.42
C ILE A 264 10.44 18.41 1.10
N LEU A 265 11.44 17.73 1.67
CA LEU A 265 11.74 17.80 3.09
C LEU A 265 12.19 19.22 3.50
N ASP A 266 13.09 19.85 2.76
CA ASP A 266 13.57 21.23 2.98
C ASP A 266 12.40 22.21 3.17
N LYS A 267 11.35 22.06 2.35
CA LYS A 267 10.17 22.92 2.38
C LYS A 267 9.34 22.72 3.65
N HIS A 268 9.14 21.46 4.07
CA HIS A 268 8.14 21.12 5.09
C HIS A 268 8.73 20.96 6.50
N ILE A 269 10.00 20.55 6.61
CA ILE A 269 10.66 20.20 7.89
C ILE A 269 10.65 21.37 8.89
N LYS A 270 10.76 22.61 8.40
CA LYS A 270 10.76 23.81 9.25
C LYS A 270 9.42 24.05 9.95
N LYS A 271 8.36 23.37 9.51
CA LYS A 271 6.99 23.49 10.03
C LYS A 271 6.49 22.19 10.66
N ILE A 272 7.36 21.27 11.09
CA ILE A 272 6.95 19.98 11.70
C ILE A 272 5.89 20.16 12.79
N LYS A 273 5.97 21.23 13.59
CA LYS A 273 5.02 21.51 14.68
C LYS A 273 3.58 21.70 14.20
N GLU A 274 3.38 22.07 12.93
CA GLU A 274 2.07 22.26 12.31
C GLU A 274 1.58 21.00 11.59
N TRP A 275 2.39 19.94 11.53
CA TRP A 275 2.07 18.75 10.74
C TRP A 275 0.89 18.00 11.32
N HIS A 276 -0.15 17.86 10.52
CA HIS A 276 -1.27 16.97 10.79
C HIS A 276 -1.04 15.59 10.15
N ARG A 277 -1.89 14.63 10.54
CA ARG A 277 -1.81 13.21 10.11
C ARG A 277 -1.59 13.02 8.60
N PRO A 278 -2.26 13.75 7.69
CA PRO A 278 -2.00 13.64 6.26
C PRO A 278 -0.55 13.93 5.86
N MET A 279 0.04 15.00 6.38
CA MET A 279 1.43 15.36 6.10
C MET A 279 2.39 14.30 6.63
N MET A 280 2.23 13.92 7.90
CA MET A 280 3.07 12.88 8.53
C MET A 280 3.00 11.56 7.77
N ARG A 281 1.81 11.15 7.34
CA ARG A 281 1.61 9.91 6.59
C ARG A 281 2.29 9.97 5.21
N SER A 282 2.17 11.08 4.48
CA SER A 282 2.83 11.25 3.18
C SER A 282 4.36 11.24 3.31
N ILE A 283 4.90 11.94 4.32
CA ILE A 283 6.34 11.95 4.61
C ILE A 283 6.81 10.55 5.00
N ARG A 284 6.05 9.84 5.84
CA ARG A 284 6.36 8.46 6.21
C ARG A 284 6.48 7.56 4.97
N HIS A 285 5.52 7.60 4.04
CA HIS A 285 5.58 6.78 2.82
C HIS A 285 6.79 7.11 1.93
N LEU A 286 7.16 8.39 1.85
CA LEU A 286 8.40 8.81 1.19
C LEU A 286 9.63 8.21 1.89
N LEU A 287 9.69 8.24 3.22
CA LEU A 287 10.80 7.65 3.99
C LEU A 287 10.82 6.12 3.91
N THR A 288 9.68 5.44 3.89
CA THR A 288 9.63 3.98 3.70
C THR A 288 10.23 3.62 2.35
N THR A 289 9.92 4.38 1.29
CA THR A 289 10.52 4.17 -0.03
C THR A 289 12.05 4.30 0.02
N LEU A 290 12.58 5.25 0.80
CA LEU A 290 14.01 5.38 1.06
C LEU A 290 14.59 4.25 1.90
N SER A 291 13.83 3.61 2.78
CA SER A 291 14.35 2.48 3.57
C SER A 291 14.56 1.21 2.74
N LEU A 292 13.84 1.08 1.62
CA LEU A 292 13.94 -0.07 0.72
C LEU A 292 15.20 -0.01 -0.18
N ALA A 293 15.95 1.09 -0.10
CA ALA A 293 17.09 1.47 -0.92
C ALA A 293 18.45 0.92 -0.47
N GLU A 294 18.46 -0.09 0.38
CA GLU A 294 19.70 -0.59 0.99
C GLU A 294 20.73 -0.96 -0.10
N GLY A 295 21.95 -0.45 0.03
CA GLY A 295 23.04 -0.66 -0.95
C GLY A 295 22.94 0.15 -2.26
N CYS A 296 21.88 0.96 -2.45
CA CYS A 296 21.71 1.79 -3.65
C CYS A 296 22.21 3.24 -3.45
N PHE A 297 22.56 3.64 -2.22
CA PHE A 297 22.99 5.00 -1.92
C PHE A 297 24.41 5.32 -2.39
N THR A 298 25.26 4.30 -2.56
CA THR A 298 26.67 4.46 -2.99
C THR A 298 26.78 5.18 -4.34
N LEU A 299 25.84 4.97 -5.26
CA LEU A 299 25.81 5.64 -6.57
C LEU A 299 25.34 7.10 -6.52
N HIS A 300 24.81 7.54 -5.37
CA HIS A 300 24.24 8.88 -5.14
C HIS A 300 25.07 9.74 -4.19
N LEU A 301 26.31 9.34 -3.91
CA LEU A 301 27.26 10.00 -3.00
C LEU A 301 27.74 11.40 -3.44
N ASN A 302 27.07 12.06 -4.39
CA ASN A 302 27.23 13.49 -4.59
C ASN A 302 26.69 14.24 -3.35
N ASN A 303 27.65 14.59 -2.50
CA ASN A 303 27.57 14.59 -1.04
C ASN A 303 26.54 15.53 -0.38
N GLU A 304 25.88 16.45 -1.09
CA GLU A 304 25.01 17.46 -0.47
C GLU A 304 23.60 16.94 -0.18
N SER A 305 22.98 16.22 -1.13
CA SER A 305 21.61 15.72 -0.95
C SER A 305 21.52 14.71 0.19
N ILE A 306 22.48 13.79 0.31
CA ILE A 306 22.53 12.83 1.41
C ILE A 306 22.76 13.53 2.76
N ARG A 307 23.65 14.52 2.81
CA ARG A 307 23.87 15.31 4.04
C ARG A 307 22.61 16.08 4.46
N SER A 308 21.93 16.70 3.51
CA SER A 308 20.66 17.40 3.76
C SER A 308 19.59 16.42 4.25
N LEU A 309 19.48 15.25 3.61
CA LEU A 309 18.60 14.17 4.08
C LEU A 309 18.93 13.78 5.52
N ILE A 310 20.20 13.50 5.86
CA ILE A 310 20.62 13.17 7.22
C ILE A 310 20.20 14.25 8.21
N ASN A 311 20.40 15.53 7.88
CA ASN A 311 19.98 16.64 8.74
C ASN A 311 18.46 16.68 8.94
N HIS A 312 17.67 16.41 7.88
CA HIS A 312 16.22 16.30 7.97
C HIS A 312 15.78 15.13 8.85
N LEU A 313 16.38 13.95 8.68
CA LEU A 313 16.08 12.77 9.48
C LEU A 313 16.41 13.02 10.96
N LEU A 314 17.58 13.59 11.25
CA LEU A 314 17.96 13.99 12.61
C LEU A 314 16.98 15.03 13.18
N CYS A 315 16.56 16.02 12.38
CA CYS A 315 15.57 17.02 12.80
C CYS A 315 14.24 16.35 13.22
N LEU A 316 13.72 15.41 12.43
CA LEU A 316 12.49 14.66 12.76
C LEU A 316 12.60 13.95 14.12
N ILE A 317 13.68 13.22 14.36
CA ILE A 317 13.86 12.45 15.60
C ILE A 317 14.26 13.29 16.81
N THR A 318 14.53 14.59 16.61
CA THR A 318 14.74 15.55 17.70
C THR A 318 13.49 16.32 18.09
N GLU A 319 12.43 16.30 17.26
CA GLU A 319 11.28 17.17 17.47
C GLU A 319 10.45 16.71 18.69
N PRO A 320 10.38 17.50 19.77
CA PRO A 320 9.76 17.07 21.02
C PRO A 320 8.27 16.72 20.87
N ILE A 321 7.57 17.37 19.93
CA ILE A 321 6.15 17.11 19.66
C ILE A 321 5.93 15.69 19.13
N LEU A 322 6.87 15.16 18.35
CA LEU A 322 6.80 13.79 17.83
C LEU A 322 7.18 12.79 18.92
N ILE A 323 8.30 13.03 19.63
CA ILE A 323 8.82 12.13 20.67
C ILE A 323 7.80 11.92 21.80
N LYS A 324 7.16 12.99 22.27
CA LYS A 324 6.16 12.91 23.37
C LYS A 324 4.93 12.08 23.04
N LYS A 325 4.70 11.79 21.76
CA LYS A 325 3.55 11.01 21.27
C LYS A 325 3.94 9.60 20.85
N ILE A 326 5.17 9.16 21.12
CA ILE A 326 5.56 7.77 20.90
C ILE A 326 4.70 6.86 21.79
N HIS A 327 3.97 5.95 21.16
CA HIS A 327 3.20 4.91 21.84
C HIS A 327 4.08 3.67 22.03
N ASN A 328 3.66 2.75 22.90
CA ASN A 328 4.31 1.46 23.08
C ASN A 328 4.21 0.56 21.83
N THR A 329 3.18 0.75 21.01
CA THR A 329 2.93 0.02 19.76
C THR A 329 3.01 0.94 18.54
N LEU A 330 3.26 0.36 17.35
CA LEU A 330 3.33 1.05 16.06
C LEU A 330 1.93 1.43 15.51
N GLU A 331 1.12 2.12 16.32
CA GLU A 331 -0.29 2.40 15.99
C GLU A 331 -0.55 3.80 15.45
N ASN A 332 0.23 4.79 15.90
CA ASN A 332 0.03 6.19 15.51
C ASN A 332 1.06 6.66 14.47
N GLN A 333 0.75 7.77 13.80
CA GLN A 333 1.60 8.26 12.69
C GLN A 333 2.93 8.81 13.19
N GLU A 334 2.97 9.39 14.39
CA GLU A 334 4.18 9.90 15.02
C GLU A 334 5.19 8.77 15.30
N THR A 335 4.76 7.68 15.93
CA THR A 335 5.58 6.50 16.23
C THR A 335 6.08 5.86 14.93
N LEU A 336 5.19 5.67 13.96
CA LEU A 336 5.56 5.10 12.65
C LEU A 336 6.53 6.00 11.87
N LEU A 337 6.43 7.32 11.99
CA LEU A 337 7.34 8.26 11.35
C LEU A 337 8.72 8.24 12.00
N ILE A 338 8.79 8.21 13.33
CA ILE A 338 10.08 8.10 14.05
C ILE A 338 10.74 6.76 13.74
N ASP A 339 10.00 5.66 13.77
CA ASP A 339 10.51 4.32 13.48
C ASP A 339 11.11 4.24 12.07
N VAL A 340 10.37 4.66 11.04
CA VAL A 340 10.90 4.65 9.66
C VAL A 340 12.09 5.60 9.49
N THR A 341 12.10 6.74 10.19
CA THR A 341 13.24 7.67 10.16
C THR A 341 14.51 7.02 10.69
N LEU A 342 14.40 6.27 11.80
CA LEU A 342 15.51 5.52 12.36
C LEU A 342 15.96 4.38 11.44
N ILE A 343 15.03 3.68 10.79
CA ILE A 343 15.36 2.63 9.81
C ILE A 343 16.15 3.23 8.64
N VAL A 344 15.72 4.36 8.08
CA VAL A 344 16.46 5.03 6.98
C VAL A 344 17.87 5.44 7.44
N LEU A 345 18.00 6.00 8.65
CA LEU A 345 19.33 6.28 9.22
C LEU A 345 20.17 5.01 9.37
N GLY A 346 19.56 3.91 9.81
CA GLY A 346 20.19 2.59 9.93
C GLY A 346 20.59 1.96 8.60
N VAL A 347 19.97 2.35 7.49
CA VAL A 347 20.45 1.99 6.14
C VAL A 347 21.65 2.85 5.75
N LEU A 348 21.63 4.15 6.09
CA LEU A 348 22.70 5.09 5.75
C LEU A 348 24.02 4.86 6.50
N ILE A 349 24.00 4.26 7.71
CA ILE A 349 25.23 3.99 8.46
C ILE A 349 26.17 2.97 7.79
N TYR A 350 25.69 2.20 6.82
CA TYR A 350 26.52 1.29 6.03
C TYR A 350 27.35 2.00 4.97
N GLU A 351 27.00 3.24 4.63
CA GLU A 351 27.76 4.07 3.70
C GLU A 351 28.81 4.87 4.48
N PRO A 352 30.13 4.67 4.26
CA PRO A 352 31.18 5.27 5.08
C PRO A 352 31.10 6.80 5.17
N ASP A 353 30.87 7.48 4.06
CA ASP A 353 30.74 8.95 4.00
C ASP A 353 29.53 9.47 4.79
N ALA A 354 28.42 8.73 4.74
CA ALA A 354 27.21 9.09 5.48
C ALA A 354 27.42 8.86 6.98
N LEU A 355 28.02 7.74 7.38
CA LEU A 355 28.38 7.46 8.78
C LEU A 355 29.30 8.54 9.35
N ASP A 356 30.35 8.91 8.62
CA ASP A 356 31.27 9.98 9.03
C ASP A 356 30.56 11.32 9.22
N TYR A 357 29.61 11.65 8.34
CA TYR A 357 28.81 12.85 8.50
C TYR A 357 27.86 12.76 9.70
N ILE A 358 27.16 11.63 9.90
CA ILE A 358 26.31 11.40 11.06
C ILE A 358 27.12 11.57 12.36
N LYS A 359 28.32 11.01 12.45
CA LYS A 359 29.23 11.19 13.60
C LYS A 359 29.56 12.66 13.84
N LYS A 360 29.85 13.44 12.78
CA LYS A 360 30.11 14.89 12.88
C LYS A 360 28.92 15.69 13.42
N CYS A 361 27.68 15.23 13.19
CA CYS A 361 26.48 15.84 13.75
C CYS A 361 26.34 15.62 15.28
N LYS A 362 27.17 14.77 15.89
CA LYS A 362 27.15 14.40 17.32
C LYS A 362 25.75 14.01 17.87
N PRO A 363 25.02 13.07 17.21
CA PRO A 363 23.62 12.78 17.56
C PRO A 363 23.46 11.83 18.76
N ALA A 364 24.52 11.43 19.46
CA ALA A 364 24.48 10.44 20.55
C ALA A 364 23.41 10.76 21.61
N ARG A 365 23.29 12.03 22.03
CA ARG A 365 22.26 12.45 23.00
C ARG A 365 20.83 12.23 22.50
N ILE A 366 20.60 12.39 21.20
CA ILE A 366 19.29 12.21 20.56
C ILE A 366 18.87 10.75 20.67
N PHE A 367 19.75 9.84 20.26
CA PHE A 367 19.46 8.41 20.31
C PHE A 367 19.35 7.89 21.76
N ARG A 368 20.18 8.37 22.69
CA ARG A 368 20.03 8.06 24.13
C ARG A 368 18.66 8.46 24.70
N ALA A 369 18.07 9.57 24.23
CA ALA A 369 16.73 9.94 24.66
C ALA A 369 15.68 8.93 24.15
N LEU A 370 15.84 8.43 22.92
CA LEU A 370 14.92 7.49 22.29
C LEU A 370 14.96 6.08 22.92
N THR A 371 16.09 5.67 23.51
CA THR A 371 16.20 4.37 24.22
C THR A 371 15.36 4.31 25.50
N SER A 372 14.91 5.46 26.00
CA SER A 372 14.02 5.57 27.16
C SER A 372 12.53 5.54 26.79
N THR A 373 12.20 5.41 25.50
CA THR A 373 10.80 5.34 25.04
C THR A 373 10.18 3.96 25.32
N SER A 374 8.86 3.87 25.20
CA SER A 374 8.11 2.63 25.45
C SER A 374 8.01 1.71 24.22
N CYS A 375 8.40 2.17 23.03
CA CYS A 375 8.31 1.38 21.79
C CYS A 375 9.59 0.57 21.58
N GLU A 376 9.49 -0.76 21.65
CA GLU A 376 10.65 -1.64 21.54
C GLU A 376 11.41 -1.49 20.21
N ASN A 377 10.71 -1.33 19.09
CA ASN A 377 11.34 -1.12 17.77
C ASN A 377 12.17 0.17 17.71
N ILE A 378 11.64 1.27 18.25
CA ILE A 378 12.35 2.56 18.30
C ILE A 378 13.56 2.44 19.21
N VAL A 379 13.41 1.81 20.38
CA VAL A 379 14.51 1.57 21.33
C VAL A 379 15.61 0.75 20.66
N PHE A 380 15.25 -0.31 19.94
CA PHE A 380 16.18 -1.15 19.19
C PHE A 380 16.95 -0.34 18.14
N ASN A 381 16.25 0.34 17.25
CA ASN A 381 16.88 1.11 16.18
C ASN A 381 17.74 2.26 16.74
N ALA A 382 17.35 2.87 17.87
CA ALA A 382 18.17 3.88 18.56
C ALA A 382 19.47 3.29 19.12
N TYR A 383 19.43 2.07 19.67
CA TYR A 383 20.62 1.38 20.13
C TYR A 383 21.54 0.94 18.99
N LEU A 384 20.99 0.48 17.87
CA LEU A 384 21.76 0.24 16.65
C LEU A 384 22.52 1.49 16.25
N MET A 385 21.84 2.64 16.17
CA MET A 385 22.50 3.90 15.82
C MET A 385 23.61 4.28 16.80
N LEU A 386 23.37 4.11 18.12
CA LEU A 386 24.38 4.38 19.15
C LEU A 386 25.65 3.55 18.96
N ALA A 387 25.53 2.26 18.67
CA ALA A 387 26.67 1.37 18.48
C ALA A 387 27.65 1.86 17.41
N TYR A 388 27.12 2.42 16.30
CA TYR A 388 27.93 2.86 15.18
C TYR A 388 28.54 4.26 15.35
N ILE A 389 27.91 5.13 16.15
CA ILE A 389 28.31 6.56 16.23
C ILE A 389 29.09 6.92 17.49
N MET A 390 28.99 6.12 18.56
CA MET A 390 29.56 6.48 19.85
C MET A 390 31.08 6.43 19.83
N ASP A 391 31.69 7.38 20.52
CA ASP A 391 33.11 7.34 20.87
C ASP A 391 33.33 6.76 22.29
N GLU A 392 34.59 6.53 22.68
CA GLU A 392 34.93 5.99 24.00
C GLU A 392 34.42 6.84 25.18
N ASN A 393 34.24 8.15 24.99
CA ASN A 393 33.73 9.03 26.05
C ASN A 393 32.21 8.88 26.19
N ASP A 394 31.52 8.72 25.07
CA ASP A 394 30.10 8.43 25.03
C ASP A 394 29.77 7.08 25.69
N ILE A 395 30.63 6.06 25.52
CA ILE A 395 30.48 4.73 26.15
C ILE A 395 30.57 4.84 27.68
N LYS A 396 31.51 5.64 28.19
CA LYS A 396 31.68 5.86 29.64
C LYS A 396 30.47 6.52 30.28
N GLU A 397 29.77 7.42 29.56
CA GLU A 397 28.50 8.02 30.02
C GLU A 397 27.32 7.02 30.02
N LEU A 398 27.40 5.93 29.25
CA LEU A 398 26.31 4.96 29.08
C LEU A 398 26.28 3.85 30.14
N ASN A 399 27.25 3.85 31.07
CA ASN A 399 27.45 2.85 32.13
C ASN A 399 26.21 2.57 33.03
N ILE A 400 25.16 3.38 32.98
CA ILE A 400 23.96 3.23 33.81
C ILE A 400 22.91 2.28 33.17
N ASN A 401 23.00 1.96 31.88
CA ASN A 401 21.97 1.13 31.18
C ASN A 401 22.52 -0.01 30.31
N LEU A 402 23.81 -0.37 30.43
CA LEU A 402 24.43 -1.43 29.64
C LEU A 402 23.73 -2.79 29.82
N SER A 403 23.33 -3.14 31.04
CA SER A 403 22.62 -4.39 31.32
C SER A 403 21.25 -4.47 30.64
N ARG A 404 20.51 -3.36 30.58
CA ARG A 404 19.23 -3.27 29.86
C ARG A 404 19.42 -3.33 28.35
N LEU A 405 20.43 -2.64 27.83
CA LEU A 405 20.86 -2.70 26.43
C LEU A 405 21.18 -4.15 26.02
N THR A 406 22.09 -4.80 26.74
CA THR A 406 22.50 -6.19 26.46
C THR A 406 21.32 -7.14 26.56
N PHE A 407 20.45 -6.98 27.57
CA PHE A 407 19.23 -7.79 27.70
C PHE A 407 18.25 -7.58 26.53
N SER A 408 17.98 -6.33 26.12
CA SER A 408 17.13 -6.03 24.99
C SER A 408 17.70 -6.56 23.67
N ILE A 409 19.01 -6.39 23.44
CA ILE A 409 19.67 -6.95 22.26
C ILE A 409 19.63 -8.47 22.28
N LEU A 410 19.97 -9.11 23.39
CA LEU A 410 19.92 -10.58 23.52
C LEU A 410 18.52 -11.14 23.32
N ASN A 411 17.48 -10.48 23.86
CA ASN A 411 16.09 -10.89 23.60
C ASN A 411 15.70 -10.73 22.14
N LEU A 412 16.12 -9.66 21.48
CA LEU A 412 15.85 -9.45 20.06
C LEU A 412 16.63 -10.42 19.18
N LEU A 413 17.86 -10.75 19.56
CA LEU A 413 18.70 -11.76 18.91
C LEU A 413 18.10 -13.16 19.08
N HIS A 414 17.61 -13.47 20.28
CA HIS A 414 16.86 -14.68 20.56
C HIS A 414 15.59 -14.78 19.71
N ASN A 415 14.78 -13.72 19.66
CA ASN A 415 13.57 -13.67 18.84
C ASN A 415 13.85 -13.76 17.34
N ALA A 416 14.91 -13.09 16.86
CA ALA A 416 15.34 -13.16 15.47
C ALA A 416 15.81 -14.57 15.11
N VAL A 417 16.62 -15.22 15.96
CA VAL A 417 17.07 -16.60 15.77
C VAL A 417 15.91 -17.60 15.83
N GLU A 418 14.95 -17.42 16.75
CA GLU A 418 13.74 -18.24 16.77
C GLU A 418 12.93 -18.09 15.47
N SER A 419 12.80 -16.87 14.95
CA SER A 419 12.09 -16.60 13.69
C SER A 419 12.81 -17.20 12.48
N TYR A 420 14.16 -17.19 12.50
CA TYR A 420 15.01 -17.85 11.51
C TYR A 420 14.82 -19.37 11.51
N ASN A 421 14.70 -19.97 12.70
CA ASN A 421 14.50 -21.41 12.85
C ASN A 421 13.08 -21.86 12.49
N LYS A 422 12.11 -20.93 12.46
CA LYS A 422 10.71 -21.17 12.08
C LYS A 422 10.42 -20.88 10.60
N THR A 423 11.33 -20.23 9.87
CA THR A 423 11.16 -19.93 8.44
C THR A 423 11.55 -21.13 7.60
N ASP A 424 10.61 -21.62 6.77
CA ASP A 424 10.86 -22.70 5.83
C ASP A 424 12.02 -22.36 4.88
N VAL A 425 12.76 -23.39 4.47
CA VAL A 425 14.04 -23.32 3.73
C VAL A 425 13.97 -22.51 2.42
N ASP A 426 12.77 -22.17 1.95
CA ASP A 426 12.49 -21.57 0.64
C ASP A 426 12.30 -20.04 0.61
N ASP A 427 12.37 -19.38 1.77
CA ASP A 427 12.09 -17.94 1.93
C ASP A 427 13.40 -17.13 2.08
N ASN A 428 14.20 -17.13 1.00
CA ASN A 428 15.58 -16.62 0.99
C ASN A 428 15.71 -15.15 1.42
N ILE A 429 14.73 -14.29 1.07
CA ILE A 429 14.73 -12.86 1.42
C ILE A 429 14.43 -12.64 2.91
N ASN A 430 13.50 -13.42 3.49
CA ASN A 430 13.22 -13.37 4.93
C ASN A 430 14.39 -13.91 5.74
N LYS A 431 15.07 -14.97 5.27
CA LYS A 431 16.33 -15.43 5.85
C LYS A 431 17.44 -14.39 5.74
N GLU A 432 17.57 -13.69 4.62
CA GLU A 432 18.61 -12.68 4.43
C GLU A 432 18.38 -11.46 5.34
N ASN A 433 17.15 -10.95 5.42
CA ASN A 433 16.79 -9.88 6.35
C ASN A 433 16.95 -10.29 7.82
N THR A 434 16.62 -11.54 8.16
CA THR A 434 16.80 -12.07 9.52
C THR A 434 18.27 -12.27 9.84
N ASN A 435 19.07 -12.78 8.90
CA ASN A 435 20.52 -12.87 9.01
C ASN A 435 21.17 -11.49 9.14
N ARG A 436 20.74 -10.48 8.38
CA ARG A 436 21.21 -9.10 8.52
C ARG A 436 20.88 -8.53 9.89
N LYS A 437 19.66 -8.73 10.40
CA LYS A 437 19.30 -8.36 11.78
C LYS A 437 20.17 -9.06 12.81
N ILE A 438 20.44 -10.36 12.65
CA ILE A 438 21.34 -11.12 13.53
C ILE A 438 22.76 -10.55 13.48
N THR A 439 23.29 -10.26 12.29
CA THR A 439 24.62 -9.64 12.11
C THR A 439 24.69 -8.25 12.74
N GLN A 440 23.65 -7.42 12.55
CA GLN A 440 23.50 -6.11 13.20
C GLN A 440 23.51 -6.22 14.71
N LEU A 441 22.69 -7.12 15.26
CA LEU A 441 22.61 -7.38 16.69
C LEU A 441 23.95 -7.88 17.25
N ALA A 442 24.67 -8.71 16.49
CA ALA A 442 26.01 -9.17 16.86
C ALA A 442 27.06 -8.05 16.83
N GLU A 443 27.01 -7.15 15.86
CA GLU A 443 27.89 -5.96 15.81
C GLU A 443 27.58 -4.97 16.95
N ILE A 444 26.32 -4.82 17.40
CA ILE A 444 26.01 -3.98 18.58
C ILE A 444 26.59 -4.59 19.88
N LEU A 445 26.66 -5.92 19.97
CA LEU A 445 27.17 -6.62 21.16
C LEU A 445 28.70 -6.59 21.27
N LYS A 446 29.39 -6.46 20.14
CA LYS A 446 30.85 -6.38 20.04
C LYS A 446 31.32 -4.98 20.42
#